data_AF-A0A0E2HC13-F1
#
_entry.id   AF-A0A0E2HC13-F1
#
_cell.length_a   1.000
_cell.length_b   1.000
_cell.length_c   1.000
_cell.angle_alpha   90.00
_cell.angle_beta   90.00
_cell.angle_gamma   90.00
#
_symmetry.space_group_name_H-M   'P 1'
#
loop_
_entity.id
_entity.type
_entity.pdbx_description
1 polymer ?
#
loop_
_entity_poly.entity_id
_entity_poly.type
_entity_poly.pdbx_seq_one_letter_code
_entity_poly.pdbx_strand_id
1 'polypeptide(L)'
;MTNYINGDYSCHLPQNHEGTIFQIFSSVEQLATMLQSKSETEHQTKEFLKGTISDISHQLKTPLSALALYQEIIEAEPENTDTVRQFVAKMGLSLKRMEQLIQSMLKITRLDTGTIIFEKNACVVSKLIAYSINDLTTRARNEDMEWTGEAIGNLVKNAMEHTQPGGTIEISWERTPVMLRIFISDNGDGIAPEDIHHIFKRFYRSKHSLDTQGIGPGLPLAKSIIEG
;
A
#
# COMPACT_ATOMS: atom_id res chain seq x y z
N MET A 1 19.68 -3.24 38.86
CA MET A 1 18.32 -2.69 39.05
C MET A 1 18.19 -1.25 38.57
N THR A 2 19.16 -0.35 38.82
CA THR A 2 19.09 1.05 38.39
C THR A 2 18.99 1.25 36.87
N ASN A 3 19.63 0.37 36.07
CA ASN A 3 19.59 0.44 34.60
C ASN A 3 18.20 0.14 34.02
N TYR A 4 17.50 -0.84 34.60
CA TYR A 4 16.12 -1.22 34.22
C TYR A 4 15.11 -0.09 34.46
N ILE A 5 15.28 0.65 35.56
CA ILE A 5 14.43 1.79 35.90
C ILE A 5 14.61 2.93 34.88
N ASN A 6 15.80 3.02 34.27
CA ASN A 6 16.12 4.00 33.23
C ASN A 6 15.83 3.50 31.81
N GLY A 7 15.19 2.34 31.65
CA GLY A 7 14.86 1.77 30.33
C GLY A 7 16.05 1.12 29.60
N ASP A 8 17.16 0.88 30.29
CA ASP A 8 18.33 0.19 29.75
C ASP A 8 18.30 -1.30 30.16
N TYR A 9 17.91 -2.14 29.20
CA TYR A 9 17.76 -3.59 29.34
C TYR A 9 18.99 -4.37 28.81
N SER A 10 20.07 -3.69 28.46
CA SER A 10 21.29 -4.31 27.92
C SER A 10 22.07 -5.16 28.95
N CYS A 11 21.79 -4.97 30.24
CA CYS A 11 22.41 -5.69 31.34
C CYS A 11 21.54 -6.86 31.80
N HIS A 12 21.98 -8.10 31.61
CA HIS A 12 21.19 -9.26 32.00
C HIS A 12 21.34 -9.61 33.49
N LEU A 13 20.24 -10.00 34.13
CA LEU A 13 20.26 -10.51 35.51
C LEU A 13 20.97 -11.88 35.57
N PRO A 14 21.70 -12.20 36.66
CA PRO A 14 22.44 -13.46 36.78
C PRO A 14 21.51 -14.67 36.73
N GLN A 15 21.82 -15.66 35.87
CA GLN A 15 20.97 -16.83 35.59
C GLN A 15 21.47 -18.16 36.18
N ASN A 16 22.63 -18.19 36.84
CA ASN A 16 23.39 -19.44 37.06
C ASN A 16 23.14 -20.20 38.39
N HIS A 17 22.01 -20.00 39.08
CA HIS A 17 21.70 -20.79 40.30
C HIS A 17 20.21 -21.13 40.45
N GLU A 18 19.93 -22.27 41.11
CA GLU A 18 18.57 -22.71 41.46
C GLU A 18 18.04 -21.97 42.69
N GLY A 19 16.80 -21.48 42.62
CA GLY A 19 16.10 -20.84 43.75
C GLY A 19 14.98 -19.88 43.33
N THR A 20 14.05 -19.60 44.23
CA THR A 20 12.86 -18.74 43.99
C THR A 20 13.23 -17.32 43.53
N ILE A 21 14.39 -16.80 43.96
CA ILE A 21 14.91 -15.48 43.54
C ILE A 21 15.28 -15.48 42.05
N PHE A 22 15.82 -16.58 41.52
CA PHE A 22 16.21 -16.67 40.11
C PHE A 22 15.00 -16.84 39.19
N GLN A 23 13.92 -17.47 39.67
CA GLN A 23 12.63 -17.47 38.95
C GLN A 23 12.07 -16.04 38.82
N ILE A 24 12.19 -15.22 39.85
CA ILE A 24 11.80 -13.80 39.80
C ILE A 24 12.69 -13.05 38.81
N PHE A 25 14.00 -13.27 38.81
CA PHE A 25 14.91 -12.64 37.84
C PHE A 25 14.59 -13.02 36.40
N SER A 26 14.28 -14.30 36.12
CA SER A 26 13.84 -14.74 34.79
C SER A 26 12.53 -14.07 34.37
N SER A 27 11.54 -13.94 35.27
CA SER A 27 10.28 -13.26 34.97
C SER A 27 10.48 -11.77 34.72
N VAL A 28 11.38 -11.11 35.46
CA VAL A 28 11.73 -9.70 35.24
C VAL A 28 12.42 -9.50 33.89
N GLU A 29 13.30 -10.42 33.49
CA GLU A 29 13.92 -10.41 32.16
C GLU A 29 12.90 -10.59 31.04
N GLN A 30 11.96 -11.52 31.18
CA GLN A 30 10.88 -11.72 30.21
C GLN A 30 9.99 -10.47 30.07
N LEU A 31 9.68 -9.81 31.19
CA LEU A 31 8.92 -8.56 31.16
C LEU A 31 9.72 -7.42 30.51
N ALA A 32 11.02 -7.33 30.76
CA ALA A 32 11.87 -6.32 30.14
C ALA A 32 12.01 -6.52 28.63
N THR A 33 12.25 -7.75 28.17
CA THR A 33 12.28 -8.06 26.73
C THR A 33 10.93 -7.81 26.08
N MET A 34 9.81 -8.13 26.74
CA MET A 34 8.47 -7.82 26.24
C MET A 34 8.21 -6.30 26.17
N LEU A 35 8.62 -5.54 27.19
CA LEU A 35 8.51 -4.08 27.21
C LEU A 35 9.38 -3.43 26.13
N GLN A 36 10.59 -3.93 25.93
CA GLN A 36 11.49 -3.46 24.88
C GLN A 36 10.89 -3.74 23.50
N SER A 37 10.44 -4.97 23.24
CA SER A 37 9.77 -5.33 21.99
C SER A 37 8.54 -4.46 21.74
N LYS A 38 7.71 -4.25 22.78
CA LYS A 38 6.53 -3.36 22.67
C LYS A 38 6.93 -1.92 22.36
N SER A 39 7.91 -1.37 23.06
CA SER A 39 8.44 -0.02 22.82
C SER A 39 8.98 0.14 21.40
N GLU A 40 9.73 -0.85 20.90
CA GLU A 40 10.24 -0.87 19.53
C GLU A 40 9.10 -0.90 18.51
N THR A 41 8.09 -1.76 18.70
CA THR A 41 6.92 -1.80 17.81
C THR A 41 6.12 -0.50 17.83
N GLU A 42 5.96 0.14 18.99
CA GLU A 42 5.27 1.41 19.15
C GLU A 42 6.05 2.55 18.47
N HIS A 43 7.38 2.56 18.62
CA HIS A 43 8.25 3.52 17.95
C HIS A 43 8.21 3.36 16.42
N GLN A 44 8.29 2.12 15.93
CA GLN A 44 8.16 1.81 14.51
C GLN A 44 6.80 2.25 13.96
N THR A 45 5.71 1.98 14.68
CA THR A 45 4.35 2.40 14.30
C THR A 45 4.24 3.93 14.24
N LYS A 46 4.85 4.64 15.19
CA LYS A 46 4.85 6.10 15.24
C LYS A 46 5.62 6.73 14.07
N GLU A 47 6.83 6.25 13.80
CA GLU A 47 7.63 6.73 12.67
C GLU A 47 6.93 6.40 11.33
N PHE A 48 6.31 5.23 11.24
CA PHE A 48 5.50 4.83 10.09
C PHE A 48 4.30 5.76 9.86
N LEU A 49 3.52 6.07 10.90
CA LEU A 49 2.39 7.01 10.83
C LEU A 49 2.86 8.39 10.38
N LYS A 50 3.97 8.87 10.93
CA LYS A 50 4.56 10.18 10.59
C LYS A 50 4.97 10.24 9.11
N GLY A 51 5.67 9.21 8.62
CA GLY A 51 6.04 9.10 7.21
C GLY A 51 4.81 9.06 6.30
N THR A 52 3.84 8.23 6.65
CA THR A 52 2.59 8.07 5.89
C THR A 52 1.83 9.40 5.77
N ILE A 53 1.64 10.13 6.86
CA ILE A 53 0.97 11.44 6.85
C ILE A 53 1.72 12.44 5.97
N SER A 54 3.05 12.45 6.02
CA SER A 54 3.88 13.33 5.19
C SER A 54 3.68 13.03 3.71
N ASP A 55 3.74 11.76 3.31
CA ASP A 55 3.60 11.33 1.92
C ASP A 55 2.21 11.65 1.37
N ILE A 56 1.16 11.39 2.16
CA ILE A 56 -0.22 11.77 1.81
C ILE A 56 -0.34 13.28 1.59
N SER A 57 0.25 14.08 2.49
CA SER A 57 0.20 15.54 2.39
C SER A 57 0.84 16.01 1.09
N HIS A 58 1.99 15.43 0.72
CA HIS A 58 2.65 15.74 -0.56
C HIS A 58 1.77 15.34 -1.77
N GLN A 59 1.21 14.13 -1.75
CA GLN A 59 0.38 13.62 -2.83
C GLN A 59 -0.94 14.38 -3.01
N LEU A 60 -1.52 14.95 -1.96
CA LEU A 60 -2.69 15.82 -2.03
C LEU A 60 -2.35 17.26 -2.44
N LYS A 61 -1.16 17.76 -2.05
CA LYS A 61 -0.72 19.11 -2.38
C LYS A 61 -0.59 19.32 -3.89
N THR A 62 -0.06 18.34 -4.63
CA THR A 62 0.11 18.43 -6.08
C THR A 62 -1.20 18.65 -6.86
N PRO A 63 -2.24 17.79 -6.73
CA PRO A 63 -3.50 18.01 -7.42
C PRO A 63 -4.24 19.26 -6.92
N LEU A 64 -4.09 19.63 -5.64
CA LEU A 64 -4.66 20.86 -5.09
C LEU A 64 -4.03 22.13 -5.70
N SER A 65 -2.70 22.18 -5.82
CA SER A 65 -2.00 23.29 -6.49
C SER A 65 -2.37 23.39 -7.96
N ALA A 66 -2.56 22.25 -8.64
CA ALA A 66 -3.04 22.23 -10.03
C ALA A 66 -4.47 22.80 -10.14
N LEU A 67 -5.37 22.45 -9.21
CA LEU A 67 -6.72 23.00 -9.17
C LEU A 67 -6.71 24.52 -8.97
N ALA A 68 -5.89 25.03 -8.06
CA ALA A 68 -5.76 26.46 -7.81
C ALA A 68 -5.27 27.20 -9.07
N LEU A 69 -4.27 26.65 -9.77
CA LEU A 69 -3.78 27.21 -11.03
C LEU A 69 -4.84 27.18 -12.13
N TYR A 70 -5.58 26.07 -12.27
CA TYR A 70 -6.64 25.97 -13.27
C TYR A 70 -7.77 26.97 -12.99
N GLN A 71 -8.13 27.17 -11.72
CA GLN A 71 -9.09 28.19 -11.32
C GLN A 71 -8.59 29.60 -11.67
N GLU A 72 -7.33 29.93 -11.39
CA GLU A 72 -6.73 31.23 -11.72
C GLU A 72 -6.75 31.50 -13.24
N ILE A 73 -6.46 30.50 -14.07
CA ILE A 73 -6.53 30.61 -15.54
C ILE A 73 -7.96 30.85 -16.02
N ILE A 74 -8.95 30.15 -15.44
CA ILE A 74 -10.37 30.34 -15.78
C ILE A 74 -10.84 31.74 -15.39
N GLU A 75 -10.41 32.25 -14.23
CA GLU A 75 -10.75 33.60 -13.76
C GLU A 75 -10.09 34.70 -14.62
N ALA A 76 -8.90 34.45 -15.18
CA ALA A 76 -8.18 35.40 -16.03
C ALA A 76 -8.76 35.51 -17.46
N GLU A 77 -9.33 34.44 -18.01
CA GLU A 77 -9.89 34.40 -19.38
C GLU A 77 -11.35 33.89 -19.43
N PRO A 78 -12.32 34.55 -18.77
CA PRO A 78 -13.68 34.03 -18.64
C PRO A 78 -14.47 34.01 -19.97
N GLU A 79 -14.11 34.87 -20.92
CA GLU A 79 -14.75 34.99 -22.24
C GLU A 79 -14.28 33.87 -23.21
N ASN A 80 -13.15 33.24 -22.93
CA ASN A 80 -12.57 32.21 -23.78
C ASN A 80 -13.17 30.84 -23.45
N THR A 81 -14.27 30.52 -24.13
CA THR A 81 -15.06 29.31 -23.83
C THR A 81 -14.25 28.02 -23.99
N ASP A 82 -13.27 27.99 -24.89
CA ASP A 82 -12.43 26.81 -25.14
C ASP A 82 -11.44 26.57 -23.99
N THR A 83 -10.78 27.61 -23.47
CA THR A 83 -9.89 27.48 -22.31
C THR A 83 -10.68 27.11 -21.06
N VAL A 84 -11.81 27.77 -20.80
CA VAL A 84 -12.70 27.44 -19.68
C VAL A 84 -13.10 25.97 -19.73
N ARG A 85 -13.60 25.47 -20.87
CA ARG A 85 -14.00 24.06 -21.01
C ARG A 85 -12.83 23.11 -20.78
N GLN A 86 -11.65 23.41 -21.33
CA GLN A 86 -10.47 22.56 -21.19
C GLN A 86 -9.99 22.47 -19.73
N PHE A 87 -9.91 23.59 -19.02
CA PHE A 87 -9.42 23.64 -17.65
C PHE A 87 -10.45 23.12 -16.64
N VAL A 88 -11.75 23.32 -16.87
CA VAL A 88 -12.81 22.67 -16.09
C VAL A 88 -12.73 21.14 -16.22
N ALA A 89 -12.50 20.62 -17.43
CA ALA A 89 -12.30 19.18 -17.61
C ALA A 89 -11.06 18.66 -16.87
N LYS A 90 -9.93 19.40 -16.93
CA LYS A 90 -8.72 19.07 -16.17
C LYS A 90 -8.94 19.12 -14.66
N MET A 91 -9.72 20.08 -14.15
CA MET A 91 -10.12 20.14 -12.75
C MET A 91 -10.91 18.90 -12.34
N GLY A 92 -11.90 18.50 -13.14
CA GLY A 92 -12.68 17.28 -12.89
C GLY A 92 -11.81 16.03 -12.81
N LEU A 93 -10.82 15.89 -13.70
CA LEU A 93 -9.85 14.79 -13.65
C LEU A 93 -8.98 14.83 -12.38
N SER A 94 -8.49 16.01 -11.98
CA SER A 94 -7.68 16.18 -10.76
C SER A 94 -8.48 15.85 -9.49
N LEU A 95 -9.76 16.27 -9.41
CA LEU A 95 -10.67 15.92 -8.32
C LEU A 95 -10.90 14.42 -8.23
N LYS A 96 -11.17 13.75 -9.36
CA LYS A 96 -11.36 12.30 -9.41
C LYS A 96 -10.11 11.54 -8.95
N ARG A 97 -8.91 12.05 -9.26
CA ARG A 97 -7.65 11.48 -8.75
C ARG A 97 -7.52 11.64 -7.23
N MET A 98 -7.87 12.79 -6.68
CA MET A 98 -7.89 12.98 -5.22
C MET A 98 -8.89 12.04 -4.53
N GLU A 99 -10.07 11.84 -5.12
CA GLU A 99 -11.05 10.89 -4.61
C GLU A 99 -10.49 9.45 -4.57
N GLN A 100 -9.85 9.00 -5.66
CA GLN A 100 -9.21 7.68 -5.72
C GLN A 100 -8.07 7.53 -4.70
N LEU A 101 -7.30 8.61 -4.46
CA LEU A 101 -6.27 8.67 -3.42
C LEU A 101 -6.86 8.40 -2.03
N ILE A 102 -7.91 9.16 -1.69
CA ILE A 102 -8.57 9.07 -0.39
C ILE A 102 -9.20 7.68 -0.20
N GLN A 103 -9.87 7.14 -1.22
CA GLN A 103 -10.46 5.80 -1.17
C GLN A 103 -9.39 4.72 -0.96
N SER A 104 -8.28 4.79 -1.71
CA SER A 104 -7.16 3.85 -1.56
C SER A 104 -6.55 3.93 -0.16
N MET A 105 -6.39 5.15 0.37
CA MET A 105 -5.89 5.37 1.73
C MET A 105 -6.82 4.77 2.78
N LEU A 106 -8.14 4.97 2.67
CA LEU A 106 -9.11 4.37 3.60
C LEU A 106 -9.08 2.84 3.54
N LYS A 107 -8.91 2.24 2.35
CA LYS A 107 -8.74 0.77 2.21
C LYS A 107 -7.49 0.30 2.94
N ILE A 108 -6.37 0.98 2.73
CA ILE A 108 -5.09 0.66 3.37
C ILE A 108 -5.19 0.78 4.90
N THR A 109 -5.75 1.87 5.42
CA THR A 109 -5.91 2.04 6.87
C THR A 109 -6.78 0.95 7.48
N ARG A 110 -7.85 0.53 6.80
CA ARG A 110 -8.72 -0.57 7.26
C ARG A 110 -8.00 -1.93 7.31
N LEU A 111 -7.03 -2.14 6.41
CA LEU A 111 -6.17 -3.32 6.42
C LEU A 111 -5.17 -3.27 7.58
N ASP A 112 -4.49 -2.14 7.76
CA ASP A 112 -3.48 -1.96 8.82
C ASP A 112 -4.05 -2.05 10.24
N THR A 113 -5.31 -1.65 10.44
CA THR A 113 -5.98 -1.75 11.75
C THR A 113 -6.47 -3.17 12.07
N GLY A 114 -6.23 -4.15 11.19
CA GLY A 114 -6.68 -5.54 11.36
C GLY A 114 -8.20 -5.67 11.47
N THR A 115 -8.94 -4.67 11.00
CA THR A 115 -10.42 -4.63 11.11
C THR A 115 -11.09 -5.46 10.01
N ILE A 116 -10.33 -5.87 8.99
CA ILE A 116 -10.77 -6.76 7.92
C ILE A 116 -10.42 -8.19 8.32
N ILE A 117 -11.46 -9.02 8.48
CA ILE A 117 -11.32 -10.46 8.75
C ILE A 117 -11.39 -11.17 7.41
N PHE A 118 -10.28 -11.79 6.98
CA PHE A 118 -10.25 -12.58 5.75
C PHE A 118 -10.89 -13.96 5.98
N GLU A 119 -11.99 -14.25 5.28
CA GLU A 119 -12.67 -15.55 5.26
C GLU A 119 -12.15 -16.43 4.10
N LYS A 120 -11.12 -17.23 4.39
CA LYS A 120 -10.43 -18.09 3.42
C LYS A 120 -11.35 -19.16 2.84
N ASN A 121 -12.00 -18.83 1.73
CA ASN A 121 -12.89 -19.73 0.98
C ASN A 121 -12.20 -20.27 -0.28
N ALA A 122 -12.47 -21.54 -0.61
CA ALA A 122 -11.93 -22.16 -1.82
C ALA A 122 -12.52 -21.48 -3.08
N CYS A 123 -11.66 -20.80 -3.86
CA CYS A 123 -12.06 -20.09 -5.07
C CYS A 123 -11.36 -20.67 -6.32
N VAL A 124 -12.07 -20.63 -7.46
CA VAL A 124 -11.51 -21.02 -8.76
C VAL A 124 -10.70 -19.84 -9.32
N VAL A 125 -9.40 -20.04 -9.50
CA VAL A 125 -8.44 -18.99 -9.94
C VAL A 125 -8.84 -18.33 -11.25
N SER A 126 -9.35 -19.09 -12.22
CA SER A 126 -9.83 -18.51 -13.49
C SER A 126 -11.05 -17.59 -13.29
N LYS A 127 -11.93 -17.88 -12.34
CA LYS A 127 -13.03 -16.99 -11.96
C LYS A 127 -12.54 -15.78 -11.19
N LEU A 128 -11.51 -15.92 -10.35
CA LEU A 128 -10.89 -14.81 -9.63
C LEU A 128 -10.20 -13.84 -10.60
N ILE A 129 -9.42 -14.34 -11.55
CA ILE A 129 -8.75 -13.50 -12.56
C ILE A 129 -9.79 -12.86 -13.47
N ALA A 130 -10.78 -13.62 -13.94
CA ALA A 130 -11.89 -13.07 -14.72
C ALA A 130 -12.67 -12.02 -13.91
N TYR A 131 -12.85 -12.22 -12.61
CA TYR A 131 -13.45 -11.24 -11.71
C TYR A 131 -12.56 -10.01 -11.56
N SER A 132 -11.27 -10.12 -11.26
CA SER A 132 -10.34 -8.98 -11.18
C SER A 132 -10.30 -8.14 -12.46
N ILE A 133 -10.39 -8.79 -13.62
CA ILE A 133 -10.39 -8.12 -14.92
C ILE A 133 -11.77 -7.50 -15.23
N ASN A 134 -12.87 -8.15 -14.82
CA ASN A 134 -14.24 -7.72 -15.11
C ASN A 134 -14.85 -6.78 -14.05
N ASP A 135 -14.36 -6.83 -12.81
CA ASP A 135 -14.80 -6.06 -11.65
C ASP A 135 -14.24 -4.63 -11.60
N LEU A 136 -13.75 -4.14 -12.75
CA LEU A 136 -13.77 -2.70 -13.01
C LEU A 136 -15.21 -2.15 -13.09
N THR A 137 -16.26 -2.99 -12.97
CA THR A 137 -17.66 -2.54 -13.01
C THR A 137 -18.72 -3.25 -12.15
N THR A 138 -18.52 -4.33 -11.39
CA THR A 138 -19.69 -5.04 -10.80
C THR A 138 -19.46 -5.77 -9.48
N ARG A 139 -19.96 -5.14 -8.40
CA ARG A 139 -20.19 -5.72 -7.07
C ARG A 139 -20.78 -7.14 -7.12
N ALA A 140 -20.11 -8.10 -6.50
CA ALA A 140 -20.60 -8.88 -5.34
C ALA A 140 -20.04 -10.32 -5.25
N ARG A 141 -19.84 -10.75 -4.00
CA ARG A 141 -19.71 -12.10 -3.39
C ARG A 141 -18.30 -12.66 -3.17
N ASN A 142 -18.08 -12.96 -1.88
CA ASN A 142 -16.88 -13.44 -1.18
C ASN A 142 -15.84 -12.34 -0.91
N GLU A 143 -15.77 -11.87 0.34
CA GLU A 143 -14.85 -10.80 0.77
C GLU A 143 -13.38 -11.14 0.47
N ASP A 144 -12.97 -12.40 0.61
CA ASP A 144 -11.62 -12.84 0.23
C ASP A 144 -11.35 -12.84 -1.27
N MET A 145 -12.39 -13.09 -2.07
CA MET A 145 -12.32 -13.02 -3.53
C MET A 145 -12.25 -11.55 -3.97
N GLU A 146 -12.88 -10.65 -3.23
CA GLU A 146 -12.85 -9.20 -3.45
C GLU A 146 -11.45 -8.62 -3.16
N TRP A 147 -10.84 -8.96 -2.02
CA TRP A 147 -9.50 -8.47 -1.69
C TRP A 147 -8.41 -9.10 -2.56
N THR A 148 -8.39 -10.42 -2.71
CA THR A 148 -7.44 -11.06 -3.64
C THR A 148 -7.67 -10.56 -5.07
N GLY A 149 -8.93 -10.28 -5.40
CA GLY A 149 -9.33 -9.69 -6.67
C GLY A 149 -8.76 -8.30 -6.89
N GLU A 150 -8.82 -7.44 -5.88
CA GLU A 150 -8.24 -6.09 -5.84
C GLU A 150 -6.71 -6.13 -5.94
N ALA A 151 -6.04 -7.06 -5.24
CA ALA A 151 -4.59 -7.21 -5.33
C ALA A 151 -4.14 -7.57 -6.75
N ILE A 152 -4.80 -8.55 -7.38
CA ILE A 152 -4.54 -8.94 -8.77
C ILE A 152 -4.90 -7.78 -9.71
N GLY A 153 -6.03 -7.11 -9.50
CA GLY A 153 -6.46 -5.96 -10.31
C GLY A 153 -5.45 -4.81 -10.28
N ASN A 154 -4.87 -4.52 -9.11
CA ASN A 154 -3.81 -3.53 -8.97
C ASN A 154 -2.52 -3.92 -9.73
N LEU A 155 -2.14 -5.20 -9.71
CA LEU A 155 -0.98 -5.69 -10.46
C LEU A 155 -1.23 -5.64 -11.98
N VAL A 156 -2.40 -6.07 -12.44
CA VAL A 156 -2.77 -6.02 -13.86
C VAL A 156 -2.88 -4.58 -14.35
N LYS A 157 -3.45 -3.68 -13.54
CA LYS A 157 -3.51 -2.25 -13.86
C LYS A 157 -2.11 -1.65 -13.98
N ASN A 158 -1.19 -2.01 -13.08
CA ASN A 158 0.20 -1.58 -13.17
C ASN A 158 0.85 -2.07 -14.48
N ALA A 159 0.68 -3.35 -14.83
CA ALA A 159 1.14 -3.90 -16.10
C ALA A 159 0.56 -3.15 -17.31
N MET A 160 -0.75 -2.82 -17.31
CA MET A 160 -1.38 -2.05 -18.38
C MET A 160 -0.86 -0.62 -18.49
N GLU A 161 -0.60 0.05 -17.36
CA GLU A 161 -0.08 1.42 -17.33
C GLU A 161 1.36 1.49 -17.88
N HIS A 162 2.14 0.42 -17.74
CA HIS A 162 3.55 0.36 -18.15
C HIS A 162 3.81 -0.43 -19.45
N THR A 163 2.75 -0.92 -20.10
CA THR A 163 2.84 -1.61 -21.39
C THR A 163 2.40 -0.69 -22.53
N GLN A 164 3.20 -0.58 -23.59
CA GLN A 164 2.87 0.24 -24.76
C GLN A 164 1.67 -0.32 -25.55
N PRO A 165 0.94 0.51 -26.33
CA PRO A 165 -0.14 0.02 -27.18
C PRO A 165 0.33 -1.09 -28.13
N GLY A 166 -0.30 -2.28 -28.04
CA GLY A 166 0.10 -3.47 -28.79
C GLY A 166 1.05 -4.41 -28.04
N GLY A 167 1.45 -4.09 -26.81
CA GLY A 167 2.14 -5.00 -25.91
C GLY A 167 1.22 -6.10 -25.37
N THR A 168 1.81 -7.09 -24.70
CA THR A 168 1.16 -8.30 -24.22
C THR A 168 1.36 -8.44 -22.72
N ILE A 169 0.27 -8.71 -22.01
CA ILE A 169 0.26 -9.06 -20.59
C ILE A 169 -0.18 -10.52 -20.48
N GLU A 170 0.68 -11.35 -19.92
CA GLU A 170 0.45 -12.77 -19.68
C GLU A 170 0.16 -13.02 -18.19
N ILE A 171 -0.95 -13.71 -17.90
CA ILE A 171 -1.30 -14.14 -16.56
C ILE A 171 -1.32 -15.66 -16.54
N SER A 172 -0.45 -16.27 -15.74
CA SER A 172 -0.37 -17.72 -15.54
C SER A 172 -0.40 -18.06 -14.05
N TRP A 173 -0.68 -19.31 -13.70
CA TRP A 173 -0.68 -19.75 -12.31
C TRP A 173 -0.22 -21.18 -12.16
N GLU A 174 0.44 -21.47 -11.04
CA GLU A 174 0.94 -22.78 -10.67
C GLU A 174 0.44 -23.12 -9.27
N ARG A 175 -0.20 -24.29 -9.11
CA ARG A 175 -0.63 -24.79 -7.81
C ARG A 175 0.34 -25.85 -7.31
N THR A 176 0.98 -25.56 -6.19
CA THR A 176 1.77 -26.52 -5.41
C THR A 176 0.94 -27.05 -4.24
N PRO A 177 1.37 -28.12 -3.55
CA PRO A 177 0.68 -28.61 -2.35
C PRO A 177 0.59 -27.60 -1.20
N VAL A 178 1.50 -26.62 -1.14
CA VAL A 178 1.62 -25.65 -0.04
C VAL A 178 1.14 -24.25 -0.39
N MET A 179 1.10 -23.87 -1.67
CA MET A 179 0.63 -22.56 -2.11
C MET A 179 0.18 -22.54 -3.57
N LEU A 180 -0.62 -21.52 -3.90
CA LEU A 180 -0.91 -21.10 -5.26
C LEU A 180 0.02 -19.92 -5.61
N ARG A 181 0.78 -20.03 -6.70
CA ARG A 181 1.52 -18.91 -7.30
C ARG A 181 0.76 -18.38 -8.50
N ILE A 182 0.60 -17.07 -8.57
CA ILE A 182 0.06 -16.37 -9.75
C ILE A 182 1.19 -15.53 -10.31
N PHE A 183 1.46 -15.67 -11.60
CA PHE A 183 2.44 -14.91 -12.35
C PHE A 183 1.70 -13.92 -13.25
N ILE A 184 2.09 -12.65 -13.18
CA ILE A 184 1.61 -11.59 -14.05
C ILE A 184 2.87 -11.01 -14.70
N SER A 185 3.02 -11.20 -16.02
CA SER A 185 4.17 -10.78 -16.80
C SER A 185 3.71 -9.83 -17.88
N ASP A 186 4.43 -8.72 -18.06
CA ASP A 186 4.24 -7.80 -19.17
C ASP A 186 5.53 -7.66 -19.98
N ASN A 187 5.40 -7.12 -21.20
CA ASN A 187 6.54 -6.77 -22.06
C ASN A 187 6.73 -5.26 -22.19
N GLY A 188 6.41 -4.51 -21.14
CA GLY A 188 6.51 -3.06 -21.08
C GLY A 188 7.94 -2.55 -20.87
N ASP A 189 8.04 -1.30 -20.43
CA ASP A 189 9.32 -0.58 -20.27
C ASP A 189 10.20 -1.17 -19.12
N GLY A 190 9.64 -2.07 -18.32
CA GLY A 190 10.30 -2.71 -17.19
C GLY A 190 10.50 -1.79 -15.98
N ILE A 191 11.12 -2.33 -14.93
CA ILE A 191 11.41 -1.61 -13.69
C ILE A 191 12.92 -1.35 -13.63
N ALA A 192 13.33 -0.11 -13.40
CA ALA A 192 14.74 0.23 -13.23
C ALA A 192 15.33 -0.53 -12.00
N PRO A 193 16.57 -1.05 -12.07
CA PRO A 193 17.16 -1.85 -10.98
C PRO A 193 17.16 -1.15 -9.61
N GLU A 194 17.32 0.17 -9.63
CA GLU A 194 17.31 1.05 -8.46
C GLU A 194 15.94 1.10 -7.77
N ASP A 195 14.86 0.97 -8.55
CA ASP A 195 13.49 1.14 -8.08
C ASP A 195 12.88 -0.17 -7.53
N ILE A 196 13.46 -1.33 -7.88
CA ILE A 196 12.95 -2.67 -7.49
C ILE A 196 12.71 -2.80 -5.98
N HIS A 197 13.59 -2.22 -5.16
CA HIS A 197 13.50 -2.29 -3.70
C HIS A 197 12.49 -1.29 -3.10
N HIS A 198 11.85 -0.48 -3.95
CA HIS A 198 11.00 0.63 -3.56
C HIS A 198 9.60 0.56 -4.16
N ILE A 199 9.35 -0.27 -5.17
CA ILE A 199 8.04 -0.39 -5.84
C ILE A 199 6.87 -0.73 -4.90
N PHE A 200 7.13 -1.40 -3.78
CA PHE A 200 6.13 -1.73 -2.77
C PHE A 200 6.03 -0.69 -1.64
N LYS A 201 6.85 0.37 -1.66
CA LYS A 201 6.70 1.47 -0.72
C LYS A 201 5.46 2.27 -1.08
N ARG A 202 4.63 2.57 -0.09
CA ARG A 202 3.44 3.42 -0.25
C ARG A 202 3.84 4.73 -0.91
N PHE A 203 3.05 5.15 -1.92
CA PHE A 203 3.21 6.43 -2.60
C PHE A 203 4.52 6.63 -3.37
N TYR A 204 5.34 5.58 -3.50
CA TYR A 204 6.56 5.62 -4.29
C TYR A 204 6.24 5.61 -5.79
N ARG A 205 6.92 6.47 -6.54
CA ARG A 205 6.87 6.51 -8.00
C ARG A 205 8.28 6.55 -8.54
N SER A 206 8.53 5.75 -9.58
CA SER A 206 9.79 5.83 -10.31
C SER A 206 9.93 7.19 -10.98
N LYS A 207 11.14 7.76 -10.95
CA LYS A 207 11.48 8.99 -11.69
C LYS A 207 11.34 8.79 -13.21
N HIS A 208 11.37 7.56 -13.69
CA HIS A 208 11.21 7.22 -15.10
C HIS A 208 9.73 7.09 -15.52
N SER A 209 8.80 7.05 -14.57
CA SER A 209 7.35 6.94 -14.79
C SER A 209 6.56 8.25 -14.65
N LEU A 210 7.22 9.39 -14.88
CA LEU A 210 6.63 10.72 -14.63
C LEU A 210 5.36 10.99 -15.47
N ASP A 211 5.24 10.37 -16.65
CA ASP A 211 4.16 10.60 -17.61
C ASP A 211 2.93 9.69 -17.42
N THR A 212 3.06 8.60 -16.65
CA THR A 212 1.97 7.63 -16.43
C THR A 212 1.03 8.12 -15.32
N GLN A 213 -0.28 8.11 -15.56
CA GLN A 213 -1.32 8.62 -14.63
C GLN A 213 -1.59 7.70 -13.41
N GLY A 214 -0.55 7.08 -12.86
CA GLY A 214 -0.63 6.20 -11.69
C GLY A 214 -0.42 6.97 -10.38
N ILE A 215 -1.27 6.71 -9.39
CA ILE A 215 -1.23 7.38 -8.08
C ILE A 215 -0.15 6.78 -7.15
N GLY A 216 0.34 5.56 -7.42
CA GLY A 216 1.33 4.85 -6.59
C GLY A 216 0.85 4.07 -5.34
N PRO A 217 -0.45 3.89 -5.02
CA PRO A 217 -0.87 3.06 -3.89
C PRO A 217 -1.16 1.60 -4.29
N GLY A 218 -1.18 1.26 -5.59
CA GLY A 218 -1.64 -0.04 -6.08
C GLY A 218 -0.76 -1.24 -5.64
N LEU A 219 0.54 -1.18 -5.90
CA LEU A 219 1.48 -2.26 -5.50
C LEU A 219 1.61 -2.40 -3.97
N PRO A 220 1.72 -1.31 -3.18
CA PRO A 220 1.70 -1.40 -1.73
C PRO A 220 0.41 -2.01 -1.17
N LEU A 221 -0.75 -1.67 -1.74
CA LEU A 221 -2.04 -2.25 -1.36
C LEU A 221 -2.09 -3.75 -1.69
N ALA A 222 -1.64 -4.14 -2.90
CA ALA A 222 -1.57 -5.54 -3.29
C ALA A 222 -0.66 -6.35 -2.35
N LYS A 223 0.48 -5.79 -1.93
CA LYS A 223 1.39 -6.42 -0.96
C LYS A 223 0.70 -6.60 0.40
N SER A 224 0.08 -5.55 0.95
CA SER A 224 -0.62 -5.63 2.23
C SER A 224 -1.74 -6.68 2.23
N ILE A 225 -2.48 -6.81 1.12
CA ILE A 225 -3.54 -7.83 1.00
C ILE A 225 -2.97 -9.26 1.02
N ILE A 226 -1.83 -9.50 0.36
CA ILE A 226 -1.24 -10.84 0.26
C ILE A 226 -0.53 -11.25 1.55
N GLU A 227 0.10 -10.30 2.25
CA GLU A 227 0.80 -10.55 3.52
C GLU A 227 -0.18 -10.80 4.68
N GLY A 228 -1.37 -10.19 4.64
CA GLY A 228 -2.43 -10.38 5.64
C GLY A 228 -2.32 -9.42 6.81
#